data_AF-A0A8T2TN68-F1
#
_entry.id   AF-A0A8T2TN68-F1
#
_cell.length_a   1.000
_cell.length_b   1.000
_cell.length_c   1.000
_cell.angle_alpha   90.00
_cell.angle_beta   90.00
_cell.angle_gamma   90.00
#
_symmetry.space_group_name_H-M   'P 1'
#
loop_
_entity.id
_entity.type
_entity.pdbx_description
1 polymer ?
#
loop_
_entity_poly.entity_id
_entity_poly.type
_entity_poly.pdbx_seq_one_letter_code
_entity_poly.pdbx_strand_id
1 'polypeptide(L)'
;MISRLIRGKPSIPHDIIRAELAAPPMLVEALFQTVCLLHRLQSMDTERIAYRAFQASRDMALAGDTSSWYAQTRDWLAHHGFDIDRIPPLQYDSHAPTYSLSHQERNRIIRQEIWHTYIQRTWLSPRDTLPPKMLYYREHFLHISDEGFIEIPRYMQTYLPHQLRVVVGQLRVSSHQLEIERGRSRGVPREERWCPVCETEVESEEHFVIRCPAYVDLRAHFQIEETLQLCMTMGDQRRLGRFLAAAYERRDRSLQPTHQPRVSTQQTITQFFQRAELHQRGPSIGLTLHQATTQRARRRPRMGRYHRPRLYQEDISCIRTAYDHMMEHRRTTTPWVVFLQEALRPPPMYHILHPPPPIHR
;
A
#
# COMPACT_ATOMS: atom_id res chain seq x y z
N MET A 1 -9.43 1.96 -4.77
CA MET A 1 -8.62 1.61 -5.97
C MET A 1 -7.81 0.33 -5.75
N ILE A 2 -7.22 0.14 -4.56
CA ILE A 2 -6.38 -1.03 -4.21
C ILE A 2 -7.16 -2.32 -3.98
N SER A 3 -8.33 -2.29 -3.33
CA SER A 3 -9.19 -3.47 -3.25
C SER A 3 -9.56 -4.04 -4.62
N ARG A 4 -9.48 -3.24 -5.70
CA ARG A 4 -9.70 -3.71 -7.07
C ARG A 4 -8.52 -4.53 -7.63
N LEU A 5 -7.28 -4.30 -7.17
CA LEU A 5 -6.11 -5.08 -7.60
C LEU A 5 -6.24 -6.55 -7.22
N ILE A 6 -6.76 -6.80 -6.02
CA ILE A 6 -6.98 -8.15 -5.47
C ILE A 6 -8.45 -8.56 -5.46
N ARG A 7 -9.36 -7.78 -6.08
CA ARG A 7 -10.82 -7.97 -6.04
C ARG A 7 -11.35 -8.32 -4.63
N GLY A 8 -10.88 -7.57 -3.64
CA GLY A 8 -11.24 -7.72 -2.24
C GLY A 8 -12.70 -7.32 -1.98
N LYS A 9 -13.38 -8.08 -1.12
CA LYS A 9 -14.71 -7.75 -0.58
C LYS A 9 -14.66 -6.44 0.23
N PRO A 10 -15.77 -5.68 0.30
CA PRO A 10 -15.84 -4.46 1.09
C PRO A 10 -15.73 -4.70 2.61
N SER A 11 -15.93 -5.95 3.06
CA SER A 11 -15.84 -6.34 4.47
C SER A 11 -14.41 -6.58 4.98
N ILE A 12 -13.39 -6.37 4.14
CA ILE A 12 -11.98 -6.52 4.56
C ILE A 12 -11.59 -5.26 5.34
N PRO A 13 -11.07 -5.40 6.58
CA PRO A 13 -10.50 -4.28 7.31
C PRO A 13 -9.47 -3.50 6.48
N HIS A 14 -9.59 -2.17 6.47
CA HIS A 14 -8.67 -1.33 5.70
C HIS A 14 -7.21 -1.49 6.12
N ASP A 15 -6.95 -1.84 7.38
CA ASP A 15 -5.60 -2.04 7.88
C ASP A 15 -4.94 -3.27 7.25
N ILE A 16 -5.68 -4.35 7.00
CA ILE A 16 -5.17 -5.52 6.24
C ILE A 16 -4.76 -5.09 4.83
N ILE A 17 -5.62 -4.34 4.14
CA ILE A 17 -5.33 -3.87 2.77
C ILE A 17 -4.09 -2.98 2.72
N ARG A 18 -3.90 -2.13 3.73
CA ARG A 18 -2.72 -1.27 3.86
C ARG A 18 -1.46 -2.08 4.16
N ALA A 19 -1.56 -3.05 5.06
CA ALA A 19 -0.47 -3.95 5.40
C ALA A 19 -0.01 -4.78 4.19
N GLU A 20 -0.94 -5.31 3.39
CA GLU A 20 -0.64 -6.02 2.14
C GLU A 20 0.16 -5.20 1.11
N LEU A 21 0.15 -3.88 1.23
CA LEU A 21 0.92 -2.98 0.37
C LEU A 21 2.12 -2.33 1.05
N ALA A 22 2.35 -2.61 2.33
CA ALA A 22 3.21 -1.80 3.21
C ALA A 22 2.95 -0.29 3.02
N ALA A 23 1.67 0.10 2.93
CA ALA A 23 1.27 1.48 2.69
C ALA A 23 0.79 2.15 3.98
N PRO A 24 1.33 3.33 4.35
CA PRO A 24 0.85 4.05 5.53
C PRO A 24 -0.59 4.57 5.30
N PRO A 25 -1.44 4.62 6.35
CA PRO A 25 -2.75 5.27 6.26
C PRO A 25 -2.61 6.78 6.07
N MET A 26 -3.68 7.44 5.60
CA MET A 26 -3.74 8.91 5.56
C MET A 26 -3.48 9.56 6.93
N LEU A 27 -3.81 8.86 8.01
CA LEU A 27 -3.50 9.28 9.37
C LEU A 27 -1.99 9.54 9.58
N VAL A 28 -1.11 8.66 9.06
CA VAL A 28 0.35 8.83 9.16
C VAL A 28 0.79 10.08 8.41
N GLU A 29 0.22 10.36 7.24
CA GLU A 29 0.53 11.59 6.50
C GLU A 29 -0.01 12.84 7.22
N ALA A 30 -1.21 12.78 7.81
CA ALA A 30 -1.74 13.88 8.61
C ALA A 30 -0.85 14.17 9.83
N LEU A 31 -0.44 13.14 10.56
CA LEU A 31 0.49 13.25 11.69
C LEU A 31 1.83 13.84 11.23
N PHE A 32 2.37 13.37 10.11
CA PHE A 32 3.60 13.89 9.53
C PHE A 32 3.51 15.40 9.23
N GLN A 33 2.43 15.85 8.59
CA GLN A 33 2.23 17.26 8.29
C GLN A 33 2.08 18.11 9.56
N THR A 34 1.33 17.62 10.56
CA THR A 34 1.18 18.31 11.85
C THR A 34 2.52 18.42 12.59
N VAL A 35 3.29 17.33 12.67
CA VAL A 35 4.61 17.33 13.31
C VAL A 35 5.57 18.27 12.57
N CYS A 36 5.57 18.27 11.23
CA CYS A 36 6.38 19.20 10.45
C CYS A 36 5.99 20.66 10.66
N LEU A 37 4.68 20.94 10.82
CA LEU A 37 4.19 22.27 11.16
C LEU A 37 4.67 22.70 12.54
N LEU A 38 4.60 21.82 13.54
CA LEU A 38 5.10 22.12 14.89
C LEU A 38 6.59 22.42 14.90
N HIS A 39 7.41 21.63 14.19
CA HIS A 39 8.84 21.93 14.00
C HIS A 39 9.07 23.31 13.39
N ARG A 40 8.26 23.69 12.39
CA ARG A 40 8.35 25.00 11.76
C ARG A 40 7.94 26.12 12.71
N LEU A 41 6.88 25.93 13.50
CA LEU A 41 6.43 26.92 14.47
C LEU A 41 7.46 27.11 15.59
N GLN A 42 8.05 26.03 16.11
CA GLN A 42 9.06 26.08 17.19
C GLN A 42 10.39 26.72 16.74
N SER A 43 10.75 26.59 15.46
CA SER A 43 11.96 27.20 14.89
C SER A 43 11.73 28.58 14.26
N MET A 44 10.50 29.09 14.32
CA MET A 44 10.14 30.36 13.71
C MET A 44 10.58 31.55 14.57
N ASP A 45 10.87 32.68 13.93
CA ASP A 45 11.08 33.96 14.59
C ASP A 45 9.87 34.35 15.47
N THR A 46 10.16 34.78 16.71
CA THR A 46 9.19 35.12 17.75
C THR A 46 8.32 36.32 17.40
N GLU A 47 8.79 37.18 16.51
CA GLU A 47 8.07 38.36 16.04
C GLU A 47 6.95 38.02 15.06
N ARG A 48 6.97 36.83 14.45
CA ARG A 48 5.95 36.44 13.47
C ARG A 48 4.61 36.18 14.15
N ILE A 49 3.55 36.70 13.53
CA ILE A 49 2.16 36.54 14.00
C ILE A 49 1.82 35.06 14.21
N ALA A 50 2.28 34.17 13.32
CA ALA A 50 2.04 32.72 13.45
C ALA A 50 2.65 32.12 14.73
N TYR A 51 3.86 32.55 15.11
CA TYR A 51 4.49 32.11 16.36
C TYR A 51 3.70 32.65 17.56
N ARG A 52 3.37 33.95 17.56
CA ARG A 52 2.59 34.57 18.65
C ARG A 52 1.22 33.93 18.83
N ALA A 53 0.53 33.60 17.73
CA ALA A 53 -0.74 32.88 17.77
C ALA A 53 -0.60 31.46 18.33
N PHE A 54 0.47 30.75 17.97
CA PHE A 54 0.80 29.43 18.54
C PHE A 54 1.06 29.53 20.05
N GLN A 55 1.86 30.50 20.50
CA GLN A 55 2.14 30.74 21.92
C GLN A 55 0.87 31.10 22.70
N ALA A 56 0.05 32.02 22.19
CA ALA A 56 -1.22 32.38 22.82
C ALA A 56 -2.16 31.16 22.93
N SER A 57 -2.24 30.33 21.89
CA SER A 57 -3.03 29.09 21.95
C SER A 57 -2.48 28.10 22.97
N ARG A 58 -1.15 28.03 23.15
CA ARG A 58 -0.51 27.20 24.18
C ARG A 58 -0.81 27.71 25.58
N ASP A 59 -0.70 29.01 25.80
CA ASP A 59 -0.95 29.63 27.11
C ASP A 59 -2.41 29.46 27.53
N MET A 60 -3.35 29.56 26.59
CA MET A 60 -4.76 29.20 26.82
C MET A 60 -4.91 27.74 27.26
N ALA A 61 -4.25 26.81 26.58
CA ALA A 61 -4.29 25.38 26.94
C ALA A 61 -3.69 25.11 28.32
N LEU A 62 -2.62 25.82 28.69
CA LEU A 62 -1.99 25.73 30.01
C LEU A 62 -2.86 26.35 31.12
N ALA A 63 -3.67 27.36 30.79
CA ALA A 63 -4.68 27.92 31.67
C ALA A 63 -5.94 27.02 31.83
N GLY A 64 -5.97 25.86 31.17
CA GLY A 64 -7.04 24.86 31.30
C GLY A 64 -8.07 24.85 30.16
N ASP A 65 -7.88 25.64 29.10
CA ASP A 65 -8.79 25.62 27.94
C ASP A 65 -8.57 24.39 27.06
N THR A 66 -9.61 23.59 26.88
CA THR A 66 -9.62 22.40 26.02
C THR A 66 -10.01 22.69 24.58
N SER A 67 -10.52 23.89 24.29
CA SER A 67 -11.02 24.28 22.97
C SER A 67 -9.96 24.92 22.07
N SER A 68 -8.85 25.39 22.65
CA SER A 68 -7.73 25.95 21.90
C SER A 68 -7.15 24.94 20.88
N TRP A 69 -6.58 25.45 19.78
CA TRP A 69 -5.94 24.61 18.77
C TRP A 69 -4.81 23.76 19.36
N TYR A 70 -4.02 24.34 20.28
CA TYR A 70 -2.95 23.64 20.96
C TYR A 70 -3.48 22.48 21.80
N ALA A 71 -4.53 22.68 22.60
CA ALA A 71 -5.13 21.63 23.42
C ALA A 71 -5.66 20.47 22.55
N GLN A 72 -6.45 20.78 21.51
CA GLN A 72 -6.97 19.77 20.59
C GLN A 72 -5.85 19.00 19.87
N THR A 73 -4.81 19.71 19.42
CA THR A 73 -3.67 19.11 18.72
C THR A 73 -2.83 18.24 19.66
N ARG A 74 -2.58 18.70 20.89
CA ARG A 74 -1.90 17.92 21.94
C ARG A 74 -2.66 16.64 22.24
N ASP A 75 -3.97 16.73 22.46
CA ASP A 75 -4.79 15.58 22.82
C ASP A 75 -4.87 14.58 21.64
N TRP A 76 -4.97 15.07 20.40
CA TRP A 76 -4.91 14.25 19.20
C TRP A 76 -3.56 13.55 19.02
N LEU A 77 -2.45 14.27 19.18
CA LEU A 77 -1.10 13.68 19.14
C LEU A 77 -0.91 12.65 20.25
N ALA A 78 -1.33 12.95 21.48
CA ALA A 78 -1.23 12.04 22.62
C ALA A 78 -2.06 10.77 22.40
N HIS A 79 -3.26 10.89 21.82
CA HIS A 79 -4.07 9.75 21.41
C HIS A 79 -3.30 8.85 20.42
N HIS A 80 -2.54 9.43 19.50
CA HIS A 80 -1.71 8.71 18.53
C HIS A 80 -0.28 8.38 19.00
N GLY A 81 0.11 8.81 20.19
CA GLY A 81 1.35 8.39 20.86
C GLY A 81 2.51 9.33 20.73
N PHE A 82 2.22 10.56 20.37
CA PHE A 82 3.19 11.62 20.28
C PHE A 82 2.92 12.62 21.38
N ASP A 83 3.98 13.03 22.06
CA ASP A 83 3.95 14.17 22.96
C ASP A 83 4.27 15.43 22.14
N ILE A 84 3.40 16.45 22.23
CA ILE A 84 3.55 17.70 21.50
C ILE A 84 4.83 18.46 21.88
N ASP A 85 5.30 18.26 23.12
CA ASP A 85 6.51 18.88 23.64
C ASP A 85 7.78 18.06 23.31
N ARG A 86 7.60 16.80 22.89
CA ARG A 86 8.69 15.85 22.56
C ARG A 86 8.45 15.16 21.21
N ILE A 87 8.25 15.97 20.17
CA ILE A 87 7.97 15.49 18.81
C ILE A 87 9.21 14.88 18.12
N PRO A 88 9.06 13.80 17.34
CA PRO A 88 10.09 13.26 16.43
C PRO A 88 10.77 14.34 15.60
N PRO A 89 12.09 14.34 15.36
CA PRO A 89 13.07 13.32 15.73
C PRO A 89 13.72 13.56 17.10
N LEU A 90 13.19 14.48 17.91
CA LEU A 90 13.82 14.92 19.17
C LEU A 90 13.86 13.82 20.26
N GLN A 91 13.43 12.60 19.93
CA GLN A 91 13.56 11.40 20.76
C GLN A 91 14.90 10.69 20.57
N TYR A 92 15.68 11.04 19.54
CA TYR A 92 17.02 10.49 19.37
C TYR A 92 18.02 11.29 20.21
N ASP A 93 18.46 10.62 21.29
CA ASP A 93 19.68 10.81 22.06
C ASP A 93 20.29 12.22 22.08
N SER A 94 20.36 12.84 23.26
CA SER A 94 21.12 14.07 23.51
C SER A 94 22.60 13.99 23.13
N HIS A 95 23.11 12.79 22.86
CA HIS A 95 24.49 12.51 22.45
C HIS A 95 24.67 12.23 20.95
N ALA A 96 23.60 12.29 20.13
CA ALA A 96 23.73 12.13 18.68
C ALA A 96 24.62 13.25 18.10
N PRO A 97 25.59 12.93 17.20
CA PRO A 97 26.47 13.94 16.61
C PRO A 97 25.65 15.06 15.99
N THR A 98 25.93 16.30 16.39
CA THR A 98 25.27 17.56 16.01
C THR A 98 25.50 17.94 14.54
N TYR A 99 25.66 16.98 13.63
CA TYR A 99 25.46 17.25 12.22
C TYR A 99 24.00 17.68 12.04
N SER A 100 23.81 18.93 11.65
CA SER A 100 22.49 19.47 11.34
C SER A 100 21.86 18.64 10.24
N LEU A 101 20.92 17.77 10.59
CA LEU A 101 20.13 17.01 9.62
C LEU A 101 19.57 18.00 8.59
N SER A 102 19.74 17.70 7.31
CA SER A 102 19.07 18.48 6.27
C SER A 102 17.55 18.39 6.46
N HIS A 103 16.82 19.37 5.94
CA HIS A 103 15.35 19.35 5.98
C HIS A 103 14.77 18.06 5.37
N GLN A 104 15.42 17.50 4.33
CA GLN A 104 14.98 16.25 3.72
C GLN A 104 15.22 15.04 4.63
N GLU A 105 16.38 14.95 5.27
CA GLU A 105 16.72 13.85 6.19
C GLU A 105 15.80 13.86 7.41
N ARG A 106 15.60 15.03 8.02
CA ARG A 106 14.67 15.20 9.13
C ARG A 106 13.25 14.73 8.76
N ASN A 107 12.74 15.13 7.59
CA ASN A 107 11.40 14.74 7.16
C ASN A 107 11.29 13.23 6.86
N ARG A 108 12.37 12.58 6.40
CA ARG A 108 12.39 11.11 6.23
C ARG A 108 12.29 10.42 7.59
N ILE A 109 13.09 10.85 8.55
CA ILE A 109 13.12 10.30 9.91
C ILE A 109 11.76 10.46 10.60
N ILE A 110 11.19 11.68 10.61
CA ILE A 110 9.86 11.94 11.20
C ILE A 110 8.81 11.01 10.59
N ARG A 111 8.80 10.86 9.25
CA ARG A 111 7.82 10.00 8.58
C ARG A 111 8.01 8.52 8.97
N GLN A 112 9.26 8.05 9.06
CA GLN A 112 9.57 6.69 9.48
C GLN A 112 9.15 6.42 10.92
N GLU A 113 9.47 7.31 11.86
CA GLU A 113 9.06 7.19 13.27
C GLU A 113 7.54 7.17 13.42
N ILE A 114 6.83 8.09 12.75
CA ILE A 114 5.37 8.14 12.82
C ILE A 114 4.76 6.84 12.28
N TRP A 115 5.30 6.32 11.17
CA TRP A 115 4.83 5.08 10.60
C TRP A 115 5.13 3.88 11.50
N HIS A 116 6.33 3.81 12.07
CA HIS A 116 6.73 2.76 13.00
C HIS A 116 5.84 2.76 14.26
N THR A 117 5.61 3.92 14.88
CA THR A 117 4.69 4.06 16.02
C THR A 117 3.26 3.64 15.67
N TYR A 118 2.79 3.96 14.45
CA TYR A 118 1.50 3.49 13.98
C TYR A 118 1.46 1.95 13.84
N ILE A 119 2.49 1.33 13.26
CA ILE A 119 2.58 -0.14 13.13
C ILE A 119 2.57 -0.80 14.50
N GLN A 120 3.40 -0.29 15.43
CA GLN A 120 3.48 -0.80 16.79
C GLN A 120 2.10 -0.79 17.46
N ARG A 121 1.40 0.33 17.42
CA ARG A 121 0.10 0.50 18.07
C ARG A 121 -1.05 -0.22 17.37
N THR A 122 -0.91 -0.55 16.09
CA THR A 122 -1.96 -1.22 15.33
C THR A 122 -1.78 -2.74 15.35
N TRP A 123 -0.55 -3.24 15.20
CA TRP A 123 -0.29 -4.66 14.93
C TRP A 123 0.47 -5.38 16.03
N LEU A 124 1.50 -4.74 16.61
CA LEU A 124 2.41 -5.38 17.56
C LEU A 124 1.89 -5.33 19.01
N SER A 125 1.50 -4.14 19.46
CA SER A 125 1.04 -3.86 20.82
C SER A 125 -0.23 -2.99 20.78
N PRO A 126 -1.34 -3.53 20.25
CA PRO A 126 -2.60 -2.80 20.21
C PRO A 126 -3.17 -2.60 21.61
N ARG A 127 -3.82 -1.46 21.84
CA ARG A 127 -4.49 -1.15 23.12
C ARG A 127 -5.69 -2.06 23.35
N ASP A 128 -6.44 -2.31 22.28
CA ASP A 128 -7.61 -3.18 22.27
C ASP A 128 -7.27 -4.51 21.59
N THR A 129 -8.08 -5.54 21.85
CA THR A 129 -7.94 -6.82 21.15
C THR A 129 -8.20 -6.65 19.66
N LEU A 130 -7.34 -7.24 18.83
CA LEU A 130 -7.52 -7.18 17.39
C LEU A 130 -8.83 -7.87 16.98
N PRO A 131 -9.57 -7.31 16.02
CA PRO A 131 -10.68 -8.02 15.40
C PRO A 131 -10.22 -9.39 14.89
N PRO A 132 -11.03 -10.47 15.00
CA PRO A 132 -10.59 -11.84 14.71
C PRO A 132 -9.93 -12.00 13.33
N LYS A 133 -10.40 -11.26 12.33
CA LYS A 133 -9.86 -11.27 10.97
C LYS A 133 -8.46 -10.64 10.88
N MET A 134 -8.23 -9.55 11.62
CA MET A 134 -6.91 -8.92 11.70
C MET A 134 -5.94 -9.78 12.50
N LEU A 135 -6.42 -10.43 13.57
CA LEU A 135 -5.61 -11.38 14.35
C LEU A 135 -5.14 -12.55 13.47
N TYR A 136 -6.06 -13.19 12.75
CA TYR A 136 -5.73 -14.28 11.83
C TYR A 136 -4.71 -13.84 10.77
N TYR A 137 -4.94 -12.67 10.16
CA TYR A 137 -4.01 -12.10 9.18
C TYR A 137 -2.62 -11.83 9.79
N ARG A 138 -2.57 -11.29 11.01
CA ARG A 138 -1.32 -11.03 11.73
C ARG A 138 -0.52 -12.32 11.95
N GLU A 139 -1.19 -13.38 12.36
CA GLU A 139 -0.54 -14.66 12.71
C GLU A 139 -0.05 -15.44 11.48
N HIS A 140 -0.77 -15.37 10.35
CA HIS A 140 -0.53 -16.27 9.22
C HIS A 140 0.09 -15.59 7.99
N PHE A 141 -0.08 -14.27 7.84
CA PHE A 141 0.22 -13.57 6.58
C PHE A 141 1.05 -12.30 6.75
N LEU A 142 0.95 -11.61 7.89
CA LEU A 142 1.71 -10.39 8.13
C LEU A 142 3.17 -10.72 8.48
N HIS A 143 4.09 -10.15 7.71
CA HIS A 143 5.51 -10.17 8.02
C HIS A 143 5.95 -8.77 8.43
N ILE A 144 6.65 -8.70 9.55
CA ILE A 144 7.24 -7.49 10.09
C ILE A 144 8.74 -7.74 10.17
N SER A 145 9.54 -6.81 9.61
CA SER A 145 10.99 -6.89 9.63
C SER A 145 11.55 -6.70 11.04
N ASP A 146 12.82 -7.02 11.24
CA ASP A 146 13.50 -6.83 12.53
C ASP A 146 13.50 -5.34 12.96
N GLU A 147 13.46 -4.41 11.99
CA GLU A 147 13.34 -2.97 12.21
C GLU A 147 11.89 -2.48 12.47
N GLY A 148 10.93 -3.41 12.57
CA GLY A 148 9.54 -3.09 12.93
C GLY A 148 8.68 -2.55 11.78
N PHE A 149 9.10 -2.74 10.52
CA PHE A 149 8.33 -2.33 9.34
C PHE A 149 7.57 -3.50 8.71
N ILE A 150 6.39 -3.21 8.15
CA ILE A 150 5.61 -4.22 7.41
C ILE A 150 6.32 -4.53 6.10
N GLU A 151 6.60 -5.81 5.86
CA GLU A 151 7.19 -6.27 4.60
C GLU A 151 6.11 -6.45 3.53
N ILE A 152 6.40 -5.99 2.32
CA ILE A 152 5.51 -6.21 1.18
C ILE A 152 5.54 -7.71 0.82
N PRO A 153 4.38 -8.40 0.77
CA PRO A 153 4.33 -9.82 0.43
C PRO A 153 4.95 -10.12 -0.94
N ARG A 154 5.65 -11.27 -1.06
CA ARG A 154 6.39 -11.64 -2.28
C ARG A 154 5.55 -11.63 -3.55
N TYR A 155 4.28 -12.04 -3.47
CA TYR A 155 3.38 -12.06 -4.63
C TYR A 155 3.09 -10.66 -5.19
N MET A 156 3.20 -9.61 -4.35
CA MET A 156 3.05 -8.23 -4.79
C MET A 156 4.29 -7.73 -5.53
N GLN A 157 5.48 -8.16 -5.09
CA GLN A 157 6.78 -7.83 -5.68
C GLN A 157 7.07 -8.61 -6.97
N THR A 158 6.44 -9.78 -7.14
CA THR A 158 6.65 -10.65 -8.31
C THR A 158 5.68 -10.33 -9.44
N TYR A 159 6.14 -10.33 -10.69
CA TYR A 159 5.23 -10.25 -11.83
C TYR A 159 4.38 -11.53 -11.94
N LEU A 160 3.06 -11.36 -11.77
CA LEU A 160 2.04 -12.40 -11.83
C LEU A 160 0.94 -11.99 -12.81
N PRO A 161 0.43 -12.91 -13.65
CA PRO A 161 -0.82 -12.68 -14.37
C PRO A 161 -1.94 -12.23 -13.44
N HIS A 162 -2.81 -11.33 -13.91
CA HIS A 162 -3.84 -10.70 -13.06
C HIS A 162 -4.67 -11.72 -12.28
N GLN A 163 -5.10 -12.81 -12.92
CA GLN A 163 -5.89 -13.86 -12.28
C GLN A 163 -5.14 -14.52 -11.11
N LEU A 164 -3.86 -14.85 -11.29
CA LEU A 164 -3.07 -15.47 -10.22
C LEU A 164 -2.85 -14.53 -9.05
N ARG A 165 -2.58 -13.24 -9.34
CA ARG A 165 -2.45 -12.20 -8.29
C ARG A 165 -3.73 -12.04 -7.49
N VAL A 166 -4.89 -12.05 -8.17
CA VAL A 166 -6.19 -11.96 -7.51
C VAL A 166 -6.40 -13.17 -6.61
N VAL A 167 -6.14 -14.38 -7.08
CA VAL A 167 -6.37 -15.60 -6.29
C VAL A 167 -5.49 -15.64 -5.04
N VAL A 168 -4.19 -15.33 -5.17
CA VAL A 168 -3.26 -15.26 -4.02
C VAL A 168 -3.68 -14.16 -3.05
N GLY A 169 -3.96 -12.96 -3.57
CA GLY A 169 -4.38 -11.82 -2.75
C GLY A 169 -5.70 -12.06 -2.04
N GLN A 170 -6.70 -12.65 -2.70
CA GLN A 170 -7.99 -12.99 -2.08
C GLN A 170 -7.86 -14.03 -0.99
N LEU A 171 -6.96 -15.01 -1.14
CA LEU A 171 -6.68 -15.97 -0.08
C LEU A 171 -6.13 -15.25 1.16
N ARG A 172 -5.06 -14.46 0.99
CA ARG A 172 -4.37 -13.77 2.09
C ARG A 172 -5.24 -12.79 2.87
N VAL A 173 -6.13 -12.05 2.20
CA VAL A 173 -7.00 -11.06 2.87
C VAL A 173 -8.36 -11.63 3.30
N SER A 174 -8.50 -12.96 3.26
CA SER A 174 -9.74 -13.72 3.46
C SER A 174 -10.94 -13.16 2.67
N SER A 175 -10.71 -12.85 1.39
CA SER A 175 -11.74 -12.40 0.43
C SER A 175 -12.22 -13.52 -0.49
N HIS A 176 -11.80 -14.75 -0.24
CA HIS A 176 -12.18 -15.96 -0.97
C HIS A 176 -13.62 -16.42 -0.67
N GLN A 177 -14.00 -17.55 -1.27
CA GLN A 177 -15.32 -18.16 -1.15
C GLN A 177 -15.34 -19.47 -0.35
N LEU A 178 -14.24 -19.83 0.32
CA LEU A 178 -14.21 -20.94 1.29
C LEU A 178 -15.28 -20.79 2.38
N GLU A 179 -15.78 -21.91 2.89
CA GLU A 179 -16.89 -21.92 3.85
C GLU A 179 -16.57 -21.22 5.16
N ILE A 180 -15.30 -21.09 5.56
CA ILE A 180 -14.95 -20.30 6.75
C ILE A 180 -15.44 -18.84 6.64
N GLU A 181 -15.44 -18.27 5.44
CA GLU A 181 -15.90 -16.90 5.16
C GLU A 181 -17.34 -16.87 4.62
N ARG A 182 -17.67 -17.81 3.73
CA ARG A 182 -19.01 -17.88 3.13
C ARG A 182 -20.06 -18.30 4.17
N GLY A 183 -19.80 -19.35 4.95
CA GLY A 183 -20.65 -19.76 6.07
C GLY A 183 -20.78 -18.67 7.14
N ARG A 184 -19.69 -17.95 7.45
CA ARG A 184 -19.74 -16.78 8.35
C ARG A 184 -20.74 -15.74 7.90
N SER A 185 -20.74 -15.37 6.62
CA SER A 185 -21.68 -14.39 6.08
C SER A 185 -23.15 -14.86 6.12
N ARG A 186 -23.38 -16.17 6.22
CA ARG A 186 -24.70 -16.78 6.38
C ARG A 186 -25.10 -17.02 7.85
N GLY A 187 -24.24 -16.69 8.81
CA GLY A 187 -24.48 -16.94 10.22
C GLY A 187 -24.29 -18.41 10.65
N VAL A 188 -23.67 -19.25 9.82
CA VAL A 188 -23.41 -20.66 10.15
C VAL A 188 -22.32 -20.73 11.25
N PRO A 189 -22.51 -21.50 12.34
CA PRO A 189 -21.49 -21.75 13.36
C PRO A 189 -20.17 -22.24 12.76
N ARG A 190 -19.02 -21.96 13.38
CA ARG A 190 -17.71 -22.22 12.74
C ARG A 190 -17.51 -23.71 12.46
N GLU A 191 -17.90 -24.53 13.42
CA GLU A 191 -17.87 -25.99 13.46
C GLU A 191 -18.71 -26.64 12.35
N GLU A 192 -19.73 -25.96 11.84
CA GLU A 192 -20.61 -26.44 10.76
C GLU A 192 -20.17 -26.00 9.36
N ARG A 193 -19.07 -25.24 9.24
CA ARG A 193 -18.55 -24.73 7.95
C ARG A 193 -17.68 -25.76 7.24
N TRP A 194 -18.21 -26.96 7.05
CA TRP A 194 -17.53 -28.10 6.46
C TRP A 194 -17.01 -27.81 5.05
N CYS A 195 -15.87 -28.41 4.70
CA CYS A 195 -15.38 -28.42 3.33
C CYS A 195 -16.36 -29.17 2.41
N PRO A 196 -16.92 -28.53 1.38
CA PRO A 196 -17.89 -29.17 0.50
C PRO A 196 -17.26 -30.13 -0.52
N VAL A 197 -15.94 -30.30 -0.50
CA VAL A 197 -15.22 -31.18 -1.43
C VAL A 197 -14.83 -32.49 -0.76
N CYS A 198 -14.36 -32.43 0.49
CA CYS A 198 -13.94 -33.62 1.23
C CYS A 198 -14.83 -33.95 2.44
N GLU A 199 -15.64 -33.00 2.93
CA GLU A 199 -16.60 -33.19 4.01
C GLU A 199 -16.01 -33.71 5.34
N THR A 200 -14.69 -33.53 5.55
CA THR A 200 -13.97 -34.08 6.73
C THR A 200 -13.67 -33.08 7.84
N GLU A 201 -13.46 -31.81 7.53
CA GLU A 201 -13.25 -30.73 8.51
C GLU A 201 -13.73 -29.38 7.97
N VAL A 202 -13.63 -28.34 8.81
CA VAL A 202 -13.99 -26.95 8.46
C VAL A 202 -13.11 -26.43 7.31
N GLU A 203 -13.74 -25.79 6.31
CA GLU A 203 -13.04 -25.23 5.15
C GLU A 203 -12.32 -23.91 5.45
N SER A 204 -11.25 -23.99 6.22
CA SER A 204 -10.30 -22.90 6.42
C SER A 204 -9.30 -22.79 5.26
N GLU A 205 -8.60 -21.66 5.18
CA GLU A 205 -7.49 -21.43 4.25
C GLU A 205 -6.40 -22.51 4.44
N GLU A 206 -6.11 -22.88 5.68
CA GLU A 206 -5.13 -23.91 6.00
C GLU A 206 -5.58 -25.30 5.55
N HIS A 207 -6.85 -25.67 5.83
CA HIS A 207 -7.41 -26.91 5.29
C HIS A 207 -7.34 -26.94 3.77
N PHE A 208 -7.81 -25.87 3.12
CA PHE A 208 -7.88 -25.78 1.67
C PHE A 208 -6.50 -25.88 1.00
N VAL A 209 -5.49 -25.20 1.54
CA VAL A 209 -4.15 -25.19 0.96
C VAL A 209 -3.36 -26.44 1.33
N ILE A 210 -3.38 -26.86 2.60
CA ILE A 210 -2.43 -27.84 3.17
C ILE A 210 -3.04 -29.22 3.39
N ARG A 211 -4.22 -29.31 4.01
CA ARG A 211 -4.70 -30.59 4.57
C ARG A 211 -5.71 -31.33 3.70
N CYS A 212 -6.51 -30.63 2.90
CA CYS A 212 -7.64 -31.22 2.20
C CYS A 212 -7.20 -32.39 1.31
N PRO A 213 -7.72 -33.62 1.52
CA PRO A 213 -7.29 -34.80 0.78
C PRO A 213 -7.62 -34.71 -0.72
N ALA A 214 -8.64 -33.93 -1.08
CA ALA A 214 -9.05 -33.73 -2.47
C ALA A 214 -8.03 -32.97 -3.35
N TYR A 215 -6.97 -32.41 -2.75
CA TYR A 215 -5.92 -31.66 -3.47
C TYR A 215 -4.52 -32.26 -3.28
N VAL A 216 -4.38 -33.49 -2.80
CA VAL A 216 -3.07 -34.15 -2.58
C VAL A 216 -2.25 -34.21 -3.88
N ASP A 217 -2.89 -34.61 -4.97
CA ASP A 217 -2.28 -34.67 -6.31
C ASP A 217 -1.86 -33.28 -6.82
N LEU A 218 -2.68 -32.25 -6.57
CA LEU A 218 -2.33 -30.87 -6.94
C LEU A 218 -1.15 -30.37 -6.11
N ARG A 219 -1.15 -30.61 -4.81
CA ARG A 219 -0.02 -30.23 -3.93
C ARG A 219 1.27 -30.90 -4.36
N ALA A 220 1.22 -32.20 -4.70
CA ALA A 220 2.38 -32.92 -5.20
C ALA A 220 2.85 -32.38 -6.57
N HIS A 221 1.92 -32.16 -7.50
CA HIS A 221 2.24 -31.64 -8.84
C HIS A 221 2.88 -30.25 -8.79
N PHE A 222 2.35 -29.36 -7.94
CA PHE A 222 2.85 -28.00 -7.76
C PHE A 222 3.88 -27.89 -6.64
N GLN A 223 4.35 -28.99 -6.04
CA GLN A 223 5.36 -29.00 -4.97
C GLN A 223 5.08 -27.91 -3.92
N ILE A 224 3.88 -27.93 -3.35
CA ILE A 224 3.42 -26.96 -2.36
C ILE A 224 4.04 -27.28 -1.00
N GLU A 225 4.45 -26.24 -0.28
CA GLU A 225 5.10 -26.36 1.04
C GLU A 225 4.17 -26.99 2.09
N GLU A 226 4.76 -27.50 3.16
CA GLU A 226 4.05 -28.25 4.20
C GLU A 226 3.17 -27.39 5.11
N THR A 227 3.44 -26.08 5.21
CA THR A 227 2.68 -25.16 6.06
C THR A 227 2.15 -23.98 5.25
N LEU A 228 1.03 -23.41 5.72
CA LEU A 228 0.42 -22.25 5.07
C LEU A 228 1.39 -21.06 5.02
N GLN A 229 2.15 -20.81 6.08
CA GLN A 229 3.11 -19.72 6.16
C GLN A 229 4.26 -19.88 5.14
N LEU A 230 4.81 -21.09 5.01
CA LEU A 230 5.83 -21.39 4.00
C LEU A 230 5.28 -21.25 2.58
N CYS A 231 4.06 -21.73 2.33
CA CYS A 231 3.40 -21.55 1.03
C CYS A 231 3.29 -20.07 0.65
N MET A 232 2.89 -19.21 1.59
CA MET A 232 2.71 -17.79 1.32
C MET A 232 4.03 -17.04 1.09
N THR A 233 5.13 -17.54 1.65
CA THR A 233 6.47 -16.95 1.54
C THR A 233 7.38 -17.62 0.52
N MET A 234 6.89 -18.67 -0.17
CA MET A 234 7.67 -19.41 -1.16
C MET A 234 8.17 -18.50 -2.30
N GLY A 235 9.36 -18.78 -2.83
CA GLY A 235 9.95 -17.97 -3.89
C GLY A 235 9.14 -17.98 -5.19
N ASP A 236 8.60 -19.15 -5.57
CA ASP A 236 7.84 -19.32 -6.81
C ASP A 236 6.34 -18.98 -6.63
N GLN A 237 6.06 -17.68 -6.54
CA GLN A 237 4.69 -17.16 -6.39
C GLN A 237 3.79 -17.46 -7.61
N ARG A 238 4.38 -17.75 -8.78
CA ARG A 238 3.61 -18.18 -9.97
C ARG A 238 3.07 -19.60 -9.77
N ARG A 239 3.88 -20.49 -9.21
CA ARG A 239 3.49 -21.85 -8.85
C ARG A 239 2.39 -21.85 -7.80
N LEU A 240 2.53 -21.08 -6.73
CA LEU A 240 1.47 -20.87 -5.74
C LEU A 240 0.16 -20.42 -6.41
N GLY A 241 0.24 -19.38 -7.24
CA GLY A 241 -0.93 -18.85 -7.93
C GLY A 241 -1.62 -19.89 -8.82
N ARG A 242 -0.84 -20.69 -9.57
CA ARG A 242 -1.39 -21.77 -10.43
C ARG A 242 -2.02 -22.88 -9.62
N PHE A 243 -1.39 -23.30 -8.53
CA PHE A 243 -1.96 -24.27 -7.61
C PHE A 243 -3.30 -23.79 -7.06
N LEU A 244 -3.34 -22.57 -6.50
CA LEU A 244 -4.58 -22.03 -5.94
C LEU A 244 -5.67 -21.93 -7.01
N ALA A 245 -5.34 -21.47 -8.22
CA ALA A 245 -6.28 -21.40 -9.32
C ALA A 245 -6.87 -22.79 -9.68
N ALA A 246 -6.02 -23.82 -9.77
CA ALA A 246 -6.45 -25.19 -10.05
C ALA A 246 -7.29 -25.79 -8.90
N ALA A 247 -6.92 -25.52 -7.65
CA ALA A 247 -7.66 -25.98 -6.47
C ALA A 247 -9.04 -25.32 -6.40
N TYR A 248 -9.14 -24.01 -6.63
CA TYR A 248 -10.42 -23.31 -6.71
C TYR A 248 -11.28 -23.83 -7.85
N GLU A 249 -10.70 -24.06 -9.03
CA GLU A 249 -11.44 -24.61 -10.16
C GLU A 249 -12.00 -26.00 -9.85
N ARG A 250 -11.20 -26.88 -9.23
CA ARG A 250 -11.66 -28.22 -8.82
C ARG A 250 -12.81 -28.11 -7.81
N ARG A 251 -12.65 -27.25 -6.79
CA ARG A 251 -13.70 -26.97 -5.81
C ARG A 251 -15.00 -26.53 -6.47
N ASP A 252 -14.92 -25.54 -7.37
CA ASP A 252 -16.09 -24.98 -8.05
C ASP A 252 -16.76 -25.96 -9.00
N ARG A 253 -16.03 -26.98 -9.49
CA ARG A 253 -16.62 -28.11 -10.24
C ARG A 253 -17.35 -29.07 -9.31
N SER A 254 -16.77 -29.42 -8.16
CA SER A 254 -17.44 -30.28 -7.15
C SER A 254 -18.73 -29.65 -6.60
N LEU A 255 -18.81 -28.32 -6.57
CA LEU A 255 -19.99 -27.57 -6.14
C LEU A 255 -21.08 -27.45 -7.22
N GLN A 256 -20.82 -27.84 -8.47
CA GLN A 256 -21.84 -27.81 -9.51
C GLN A 256 -22.71 -29.06 -9.40
N PRO A 257 -24.06 -28.92 -9.35
CA PRO A 257 -24.93 -30.08 -9.36
C PRO A 257 -24.72 -30.85 -10.68
N THR A 258 -24.51 -32.16 -10.58
CA THR A 258 -24.52 -33.07 -11.73
C THR A 258 -25.86 -32.93 -12.46
N HIS A 259 -25.78 -32.61 -13.76
CA HIS A 259 -26.88 -32.30 -14.69
C HIS A 259 -27.59 -30.94 -14.54
N GLN A 260 -27.07 -29.95 -15.26
CA GLN A 260 -27.85 -29.17 -16.25
C GLN A 260 -26.86 -28.50 -17.23
N PRO A 261 -27.07 -28.56 -18.55
CA PRO A 261 -26.22 -27.86 -19.50
C PRO A 261 -26.32 -26.36 -19.19
N ARG A 262 -25.21 -25.76 -18.79
CA ARG A 262 -25.10 -24.31 -18.61
C ARG A 262 -25.38 -23.65 -19.96
N VAL A 263 -26.58 -23.12 -20.15
CA VAL A 263 -26.75 -21.99 -21.06
C VAL A 263 -25.87 -20.90 -20.48
N SER A 264 -24.84 -20.52 -21.23
CA SER A 264 -23.92 -19.47 -20.86
C SER A 264 -24.74 -18.24 -20.47
N THR A 265 -24.50 -17.66 -19.28
CA THR A 265 -25.15 -16.43 -18.83
C THR A 265 -24.93 -15.30 -19.85
N GLN A 266 -23.89 -15.41 -20.67
CA GLN A 266 -23.62 -14.53 -21.80
C GLN A 266 -24.63 -14.73 -22.94
N GLN A 267 -25.04 -15.97 -23.26
CA GLN A 267 -26.10 -16.25 -24.23
C GLN A 267 -27.47 -15.76 -23.76
N THR A 268 -27.78 -15.86 -22.45
CA THR A 268 -29.03 -15.34 -21.90
C THR A 268 -29.07 -13.80 -21.93
N ILE A 269 -27.95 -13.13 -21.66
CA ILE A 269 -27.83 -11.67 -21.79
C ILE A 269 -27.94 -11.25 -23.26
N THR A 270 -27.27 -11.95 -24.19
CA THR A 270 -27.38 -11.65 -25.63
C THR A 270 -28.80 -11.88 -26.15
N GLN A 271 -29.49 -12.94 -25.72
CA GLN A 271 -30.90 -13.18 -26.07
C GLN A 271 -31.86 -12.16 -25.44
N PHE A 272 -31.56 -11.66 -24.24
CA PHE A 272 -32.34 -10.61 -23.57
C PHE A 272 -32.27 -9.29 -24.34
N PHE A 273 -31.07 -8.88 -24.79
CA PHE A 273 -30.91 -7.67 -25.61
C PHE A 273 -31.45 -7.84 -27.04
N GLN A 274 -31.38 -9.04 -27.64
CA GLN A 274 -31.98 -9.31 -28.95
C GLN A 274 -33.52 -9.29 -28.93
N ARG A 275 -34.15 -9.75 -27.83
CA ARG A 275 -35.62 -9.65 -27.67
C ARG A 275 -36.10 -8.22 -27.45
N ALA A 276 -35.27 -7.36 -26.86
CA ALA A 276 -35.61 -5.96 -26.59
C ALA A 276 -35.57 -5.06 -27.85
N GLU A 277 -34.96 -5.50 -28.95
CA GLU A 277 -34.83 -4.70 -30.17
C GLU A 277 -36.09 -4.70 -31.07
N LEU A 278 -37.12 -5.49 -30.75
CA LEU A 278 -38.32 -5.58 -31.59
C LEU A 278 -39.50 -4.69 -31.17
N HIS A 279 -39.37 -3.88 -30.11
CA HIS A 279 -40.44 -2.95 -29.72
C HIS A 279 -39.98 -1.49 -29.65
N GLN A 280 -40.43 -0.74 -30.66
CA GLN A 280 -40.74 0.68 -30.67
C GLN A 280 -39.57 1.66 -30.47
N ARG A 281 -39.08 2.19 -31.60
CA ARG A 281 -38.32 3.45 -31.66
C ARG A 281 -39.21 4.62 -31.21
N GLY A 282 -39.16 4.96 -29.93
CA GLY A 282 -39.51 6.28 -29.42
C GLY A 282 -38.29 7.23 -29.47
N PRO A 283 -38.47 8.57 -29.52
CA PRO A 283 -37.36 9.50 -29.58
C PRO A 283 -36.56 9.45 -28.27
N SER A 284 -35.26 9.20 -28.38
CA SER A 284 -34.34 9.11 -27.24
C SER A 284 -34.34 10.40 -26.42
N ILE A 285 -34.66 10.30 -25.13
CA ILE A 285 -34.36 11.33 -24.12
C ILE A 285 -32.86 11.28 -23.85
N GLY A 286 -32.09 11.71 -24.84
CA GLY A 286 -30.64 11.69 -24.83
C GLY A 286 -30.14 12.71 -25.84
N LEU A 287 -29.16 13.51 -25.43
CA LEU A 287 -28.49 14.43 -26.35
C LEU A 287 -27.91 13.63 -27.51
N THR A 288 -28.19 14.06 -28.73
CA THR A 288 -27.53 13.46 -29.91
C THR A 288 -26.02 13.62 -29.79
N LEU A 289 -25.24 12.75 -30.43
CA LEU A 289 -23.78 12.80 -30.40
C LEU A 289 -23.26 14.20 -30.70
N HIS A 290 -23.91 14.88 -31.65
CA HIS A 290 -23.63 16.27 -32.02
C HIS A 290 -23.89 17.25 -30.86
N GLN A 291 -25.05 17.16 -30.20
CA GLN A 291 -25.37 18.00 -29.03
C GLN A 291 -24.43 17.73 -27.84
N ALA A 292 -24.03 16.48 -27.62
CA ALA A 292 -23.05 16.12 -26.60
C ALA A 292 -21.64 16.67 -26.91
N THR A 293 -21.22 16.71 -28.18
CA THR A 293 -19.96 17.35 -28.59
C THR A 293 -19.99 18.87 -28.43
N THR A 294 -21.10 19.54 -28.79
CA THR A 294 -21.24 21.00 -28.64
C THR A 294 -21.24 21.41 -27.17
N GLN A 295 -21.87 20.60 -26.30
CA GLN A 295 -21.85 20.83 -24.85
C GLN A 295 -20.47 20.59 -24.22
N ARG A 296 -19.67 19.63 -24.74
CA ARG A 296 -18.27 19.42 -24.32
C ARG A 296 -17.36 20.57 -24.75
N ALA A 297 -17.63 21.20 -25.90
CA ALA A 297 -16.85 22.33 -26.40
C ALA A 297 -17.07 23.63 -25.59
N ARG A 298 -18.21 23.78 -24.90
CA ARG A 298 -18.56 24.96 -24.10
C ARG A 298 -18.11 24.89 -22.62
N ARG A 299 -17.67 23.73 -22.13
CA ARG A 299 -17.15 23.61 -20.75
C ARG A 299 -15.68 24.01 -20.72
N ARG A 300 -15.32 24.81 -19.70
CA ARG A 300 -13.95 25.26 -19.36
C ARG A 300 -12.92 24.14 -19.64
N PRO A 301 -11.71 24.48 -20.14
CA PRO A 301 -10.73 23.48 -20.51
C PRO A 301 -10.51 22.53 -19.32
N ARG A 302 -10.67 21.23 -19.58
CA ARG A 302 -10.11 20.21 -18.68
C ARG A 302 -8.64 20.56 -18.51
N MET A 303 -8.19 20.63 -17.26
CA MET A 303 -6.76 20.51 -16.93
C MET A 303 -6.19 19.41 -17.83
N GLY A 304 -5.27 19.82 -18.69
CA GLY A 304 -4.68 18.93 -19.67
C GLY A 304 -4.18 17.68 -18.97
N ARG A 305 -4.23 16.54 -19.68
CA ARG A 305 -3.31 15.44 -19.38
C ARG A 305 -1.94 16.07 -19.12
N TYR A 306 -1.28 15.64 -18.07
CA TYR A 306 0.11 15.97 -17.80
C TYR A 306 0.97 15.36 -18.92
N HIS A 307 0.95 16.00 -20.08
CA HIS A 307 1.99 15.92 -21.08
C HIS A 307 3.13 16.75 -20.50
N ARG A 308 4.30 16.15 -20.32
CA ARG A 308 5.55 16.89 -20.07
C ARG A 308 5.67 17.99 -21.13
N PRO A 309 5.63 19.28 -20.77
CA PRO A 309 5.98 20.32 -21.71
C PRO A 309 7.51 20.41 -21.78
N ARG A 310 8.05 20.36 -22.99
CA ARG A 310 9.41 20.82 -23.34
C ARG A 310 9.49 22.35 -23.13
N LEU A 311 9.38 22.83 -21.89
CA LEU A 311 9.37 24.27 -21.58
C LEU A 311 10.59 24.74 -20.79
N TYR A 312 11.71 24.02 -20.86
CA TYR A 312 12.92 24.43 -20.15
C TYR A 312 14.17 24.37 -21.02
N GLN A 313 14.07 24.35 -22.35
CA GLN A 313 15.30 24.38 -23.17
C GLN A 313 16.00 25.74 -23.08
N GLU A 314 15.24 26.84 -23.03
CA GLU A 314 15.80 28.19 -22.85
C GLU A 314 16.28 28.42 -21.42
N ASP A 315 15.53 27.96 -20.41
CA ASP A 315 15.94 28.03 -19.00
C ASP A 315 17.17 27.15 -18.70
N ILE A 316 17.24 25.94 -19.26
CA ILE A 316 18.43 25.06 -19.16
C ILE A 316 19.62 25.66 -19.92
N SER A 317 19.38 26.38 -21.02
CA SER A 317 20.42 27.13 -21.72
C SER A 317 20.94 28.29 -20.86
N CYS A 318 20.06 29.11 -20.28
CA CYS A 318 20.43 30.19 -19.36
C CYS A 318 21.19 29.69 -18.12
N ILE A 319 20.77 28.56 -17.54
CA ILE A 319 21.46 27.92 -16.40
C ILE A 319 22.83 27.39 -16.83
N ARG A 320 22.97 26.82 -18.02
CA ARG A 320 24.27 26.37 -18.56
C ARG A 320 25.21 27.54 -18.83
N THR A 321 24.72 28.61 -19.46
CA THR A 321 25.51 29.83 -19.72
C THR A 321 25.96 30.51 -18.41
N ALA A 322 25.09 30.53 -17.39
CA ALA A 322 25.44 31.03 -16.05
C ALA A 322 26.47 30.14 -15.34
N TYR A 323 26.38 28.83 -15.51
CA TYR A 323 27.35 27.87 -14.97
C TYR A 323 28.71 27.97 -15.67
N ASP A 324 28.74 28.14 -17.00
CA ASP A 324 29.97 28.32 -17.77
C ASP A 324 30.66 29.65 -17.43
N HIS A 325 29.90 30.73 -17.23
CA HIS A 325 30.42 32.02 -16.71
C HIS A 325 31.03 31.89 -15.30
N MET A 326 30.38 31.10 -14.43
CA MET A 326 30.85 30.83 -13.07
C MET A 326 32.12 29.95 -13.06
N MET A 327 32.27 29.05 -14.04
CA MET A 327 33.44 28.18 -14.19
C MET A 327 34.64 28.91 -14.83
N GLU A 328 34.41 29.87 -15.73
CA GLU A 328 35.45 30.75 -16.29
C GLU A 328 36.03 31.68 -15.19
N HIS A 329 35.20 32.16 -14.27
CA HIS A 329 35.63 32.96 -13.10
C HIS A 329 36.34 32.15 -11.99
N ARG A 330 36.39 30.82 -12.09
CA ARG A 330 37.13 29.94 -11.16
C ARG A 330 38.49 29.47 -11.69
N ARG A 331 38.92 29.88 -12.89
CA ARG A 331 40.25 29.55 -13.44
C ARG A 331 41.37 30.47 -12.98
N THR A 332 41.10 31.49 -12.18
CA THR A 332 42.13 32.38 -11.62
C THR A 332 42.06 32.41 -10.11
N THR A 333 42.35 31.27 -9.47
CA THR A 333 43.22 31.17 -8.26
C THR A 333 43.16 29.74 -7.70
N THR A 334 44.29 29.05 -7.78
CA THR A 334 44.68 27.85 -7.02
C THR A 334 46.07 28.19 -6.41
N PRO A 335 46.63 27.44 -5.42
CA PRO A 335 46.19 26.15 -4.89
C PRO A 335 46.35 25.96 -3.36
N TRP A 336 45.75 24.90 -2.80
CA TRP A 336 46.41 23.91 -1.92
C TRP A 336 45.62 22.60 -1.97
N VAL A 337 46.07 21.70 -2.85
CA VAL A 337 45.94 20.25 -2.69
C VAL A 337 47.31 19.78 -2.21
N VAL A 338 47.34 18.83 -1.27
CA VAL A 338 48.29 17.71 -1.08
C VAL A 338 48.51 17.52 0.43
N PHE A 339 47.77 16.59 1.06
CA PHE A 339 48.29 15.52 1.93
C PHE A 339 47.12 14.76 2.61
N LEU A 340 46.84 13.55 2.09
CA LEU A 340 46.27 12.36 2.77
C LEU A 340 44.79 12.46 3.20
N GLN A 341 43.79 11.78 2.63
CA GLN A 341 43.70 10.59 1.77
C GLN A 341 44.35 9.28 2.21
N GLU A 342 44.48 9.04 3.53
CA GLU A 342 44.89 7.71 4.01
C GLU A 342 44.21 7.29 5.33
N ALA A 343 42.88 7.39 5.42
CA ALA A 343 42.15 6.85 6.57
C ALA A 343 40.78 6.21 6.30
N LEU A 344 40.14 6.37 5.13
CA LEU A 344 38.78 5.84 4.95
C LEU A 344 38.56 5.25 3.55
N ARG A 345 38.95 3.98 3.39
CA ARG A 345 38.39 3.10 2.35
C ARG A 345 37.19 2.32 2.95
N PRO A 346 36.00 2.39 2.36
CA PRO A 346 34.93 1.42 2.64
C PRO A 346 35.15 0.12 1.84
N PRO A 347 34.80 -1.07 2.37
CA PRO A 347 34.65 -2.28 1.57
C PRO A 347 33.33 -2.27 0.77
N PRO A 348 33.24 -3.05 -0.32
CA PRO A 348 32.31 -2.82 -1.43
C PRO A 348 30.91 -3.44 -1.23
N MET A 349 29.89 -2.70 -1.65
CA MET A 349 28.55 -3.21 -1.97
C MET A 349 28.58 -4.05 -3.25
N TYR A 350 27.96 -5.23 -3.22
CA TYR A 350 27.76 -6.08 -4.39
C TYR A 350 26.60 -5.55 -5.27
N HIS A 351 26.90 -5.27 -6.55
CA HIS A 351 25.94 -5.27 -7.67
C HIS A 351 25.53 -6.73 -7.98
N ILE A 352 24.38 -7.02 -8.60
CA ILE A 352 24.26 -7.18 -10.07
C ILE A 352 22.78 -7.41 -10.44
N LEU A 353 22.29 -6.70 -11.46
CA LEU A 353 21.60 -7.29 -12.63
C LEU A 353 21.87 -6.42 -13.87
N HIS A 354 22.78 -6.87 -14.73
CA HIS A 354 22.72 -6.66 -16.19
C HIS A 354 23.21 -7.96 -16.89
N PRO A 355 22.64 -8.31 -18.06
CA PRO A 355 22.90 -9.57 -18.80
C PRO A 355 24.19 -9.52 -19.65
N PRO A 356 24.68 -10.66 -20.20
CA PRO A 356 25.98 -10.71 -20.87
C PRO A 356 25.94 -10.14 -22.30
N PRO A 357 27.07 -9.64 -22.83
CA PRO A 357 27.16 -9.12 -24.21
C PRO A 357 27.39 -10.26 -25.24
N PRO A 358 27.08 -10.01 -26.53
CA PRO A 358 27.29 -10.99 -27.59
C PRO A 358 28.78 -11.06 -27.98
N ILE A 359 29.23 -12.29 -28.23
CA ILE A 359 30.53 -12.61 -28.81
C ILE A 359 30.43 -12.34 -30.31
N HIS A 360 31.27 -11.47 -30.88
CA HIS A 360 31.68 -11.60 -32.27
C HIS A 360 33.12 -11.14 -32.48
N ARG A 361 33.73 -11.84 -33.45
CA ARG A 361 35.14 -11.92 -33.83
C ARG A 361 35.75 -10.62 -34.30
#